data_AF-A0AAD5DMU0-F1
#
_entry.id   AF-A0AAD5DMU0-F1
#
_cell.length_a   1.000
_cell.length_b   1.000
_cell.length_c   1.000
_cell.angle_alpha   90.00
_cell.angle_beta   90.00
_cell.angle_gamma   90.00
#
_symmetry.space_group_name_H-M   'P 1'
#
loop_
_entity.id
_entity.type
_entity.pdbx_description
1 polymer ?
#
loop_
_entity_poly.entity_id
_entity_poly.type
_entity_poly.pdbx_seq_one_letter_code
_entity_poly.pdbx_strand_id
1 'polypeptide(L)'
;MALFAGAPDFVQQLAAMLRSEGQVPDDLQTLALRALAVQLLDRTRHGSVIAAISGGEGSGLLALLIHRAVASLTGREAVPAPYSQPFVEALLSMVGGLVTSTSGTTALSDASLVPALLPLLSHHDPAHLALVASTVRILESFMDYNPTASSLFRELGGLHIMVQRLQFEVEQPAEEPRSGGATSAPPSAEPSSAGEAMQTEQPVAAGGAAAAGGTAASEGPSTSGAAAQQAQQAVVPYARRLLLKSLLRAIAIASYGVGSQAQRANEADAATLYACLKTIFQRSREFGGGLFALAASVVADLIHHDPLSYRTLDEAGLPQAFLDSVAAGVIVSMEAVAAVPNTLMALCLNSGGLERVKRSKALRCFVPIFSSKQYVKALQGESAVVLGAGMDELLRHVPQLRPGA
;
A
#
# COMPACT_ATOMS: atom_id res chain seq x y z
N MET A 1 -28.36 4.90 -7.75
CA MET A 1 -28.66 5.29 -6.35
C MET A 1 -30.15 5.19 -5.96
N ALA A 2 -31.13 5.17 -6.89
CA ALA A 2 -32.57 5.09 -6.55
C ALA A 2 -33.10 3.71 -6.11
N LEU A 3 -32.34 2.62 -6.29
CA LEU A 3 -32.81 1.25 -6.08
C LEU A 3 -33.21 0.94 -4.63
N PHE A 4 -32.53 1.57 -3.65
CA PHE A 4 -32.72 1.30 -2.22
C PHE A 4 -33.62 2.32 -1.51
N ALA A 5 -34.19 3.29 -2.23
CA ALA A 5 -35.16 4.23 -1.66
C ALA A 5 -36.53 3.58 -1.41
N GLY A 6 -36.85 2.50 -2.15
CA GLY A 6 -38.12 1.77 -2.05
C GLY A 6 -38.17 0.66 -0.98
N ALA A 7 -37.07 0.42 -0.24
CA ALA A 7 -36.99 -0.67 0.74
C ALA A 7 -36.20 -0.22 2.00
N PRO A 8 -36.85 0.48 2.96
CA PRO A 8 -36.18 0.99 4.16
C PRO A 8 -35.62 -0.13 5.06
N ASP A 9 -36.27 -1.31 5.07
CA ASP A 9 -35.87 -2.45 5.90
C ASP A 9 -34.80 -3.33 5.27
N PHE A 10 -34.33 -3.00 4.05
CA PHE A 10 -33.42 -3.85 3.29
C PHE A 10 -32.12 -4.13 4.06
N VAL A 11 -31.56 -3.11 4.75
CA VAL A 11 -30.35 -3.27 5.57
C VAL A 11 -30.58 -4.25 6.71
N GLN A 12 -31.74 -4.18 7.37
CA GLN A 12 -32.08 -5.08 8.48
C GLN A 12 -32.29 -6.51 7.99
N GLN A 13 -32.92 -6.68 6.82
CA GLN A 13 -33.09 -7.99 6.18
C GLN A 13 -31.74 -8.62 5.81
N LEU A 14 -30.81 -7.83 5.23
CA LEU A 14 -29.46 -8.30 4.94
C LEU A 14 -28.74 -8.75 6.22
N ALA A 15 -28.82 -7.95 7.29
CA ALA A 15 -28.24 -8.31 8.58
C ALA A 15 -28.89 -9.58 9.19
N ALA A 16 -30.21 -9.76 9.03
CA ALA A 16 -30.92 -10.95 9.49
C ALA A 16 -30.49 -12.22 8.74
N MET A 17 -30.21 -12.14 7.44
CA MET A 17 -29.67 -13.27 6.68
C MET A 17 -28.30 -13.72 7.20
N LEU A 18 -27.43 -12.77 7.60
CA LEU A 18 -26.12 -13.08 8.17
C LEU A 18 -26.20 -13.76 9.54
N ARG A 19 -27.30 -13.58 10.28
CA ARG A 19 -27.54 -14.26 11.57
C ARG A 19 -28.05 -15.69 11.40
N SER A 20 -28.63 -16.02 10.26
CA SER A 20 -29.31 -17.30 10.01
C SER A 20 -28.31 -18.37 9.55
N GLU A 21 -27.31 -18.66 10.40
CA GLU A 21 -26.24 -19.59 10.09
C GLU A 21 -26.78 -20.99 9.75
N GLY A 22 -26.28 -21.57 8.65
CA GLY A 22 -26.67 -22.90 8.18
C GLY A 22 -28.07 -22.99 7.54
N GLN A 23 -28.90 -21.94 7.65
CA GLN A 23 -30.21 -21.88 7.00
C GLN A 23 -30.14 -21.22 5.61
N VAL A 24 -29.19 -20.30 5.42
CA VAL A 24 -28.99 -19.56 4.17
C VAL A 24 -27.71 -20.03 3.46
N PRO A 25 -27.73 -20.33 2.15
CA PRO A 25 -26.54 -20.66 1.38
C PRO A 25 -25.43 -19.60 1.47
N ASP A 26 -24.17 -20.05 1.49
CA ASP A 26 -22.97 -19.20 1.59
C ASP A 26 -22.89 -18.12 0.50
N ASP A 27 -23.29 -18.46 -0.74
CA ASP A 27 -23.31 -17.52 -1.86
C ASP A 27 -24.26 -16.33 -1.62
N LEU A 28 -25.43 -16.58 -1.02
CA LEU A 28 -26.39 -15.52 -0.71
C LEU A 28 -25.91 -14.64 0.43
N GLN A 29 -25.28 -15.23 1.45
CA GLN A 29 -24.66 -14.45 2.53
C GLN A 29 -23.48 -13.62 2.02
N THR A 30 -22.69 -14.15 1.09
CA THR A 30 -21.60 -13.43 0.42
C THR A 30 -22.11 -12.21 -0.35
N LEU A 31 -23.22 -12.36 -1.10
CA LEU A 31 -23.86 -11.25 -1.79
C LEU A 31 -24.41 -10.19 -0.81
N ALA A 32 -24.95 -10.63 0.33
CA ALA A 32 -25.42 -9.73 1.38
C ALA A 32 -24.27 -8.90 1.96
N LEU A 33 -23.13 -9.52 2.28
CA LEU A 33 -21.92 -8.83 2.75
C LEU A 33 -21.40 -7.82 1.72
N ARG A 34 -21.37 -8.19 0.43
CA ARG A 34 -20.97 -7.27 -0.65
C ARG A 34 -21.93 -6.07 -0.75
N ALA A 35 -23.23 -6.31 -0.63
CA ALA A 35 -24.23 -5.24 -0.65
C ALA A 35 -24.05 -4.28 0.54
N LEU A 36 -23.83 -4.81 1.75
CA LEU A 36 -23.55 -3.99 2.94
C LEU A 36 -22.23 -3.23 2.80
N ALA A 37 -21.17 -3.86 2.28
CA ALA A 37 -19.88 -3.23 2.04
C ALA A 37 -20.00 -2.01 1.10
N VAL A 38 -20.76 -2.15 0.01
CA VAL A 38 -21.00 -1.04 -0.93
C VAL A 38 -21.86 0.05 -0.28
N GLN A 39 -22.86 -0.31 0.53
CA GLN A 39 -23.68 0.69 1.25
C GLN A 39 -22.90 1.47 2.30
N LEU A 40 -21.86 0.89 2.90
CA LEU A 40 -20.96 1.59 3.82
C LEU A 40 -20.15 2.70 3.13
N LEU A 41 -19.99 2.66 1.80
CA LEU A 41 -19.37 3.75 1.03
C LEU A 41 -20.30 4.98 0.91
N ASP A 42 -21.60 4.82 1.13
CA ASP A 42 -22.57 5.91 1.13
C ASP A 42 -22.75 6.47 2.55
N ARG A 43 -22.26 7.70 2.76
CA ARG A 43 -22.34 8.41 4.06
C ARG A 43 -23.77 8.51 4.61
N THR A 44 -24.79 8.54 3.76
CA THR A 44 -26.19 8.65 4.19
C THR A 44 -26.71 7.34 4.80
N ARG A 45 -26.17 6.20 4.38
CA ARG A 45 -26.58 4.86 4.83
C ARG A 45 -25.63 4.26 5.86
N HIS A 46 -24.41 4.78 5.97
CA HIS A 46 -23.36 4.31 6.85
C HIS A 46 -23.86 4.04 8.30
N GLY A 47 -24.57 5.01 8.90
CA GLY A 47 -25.11 4.86 10.26
C GLY A 47 -26.18 3.76 10.39
N SER A 48 -27.04 3.59 9.38
CA SER A 48 -28.08 2.55 9.37
C SER A 48 -27.48 1.14 9.30
N VAL A 49 -26.38 0.97 8.54
CA VAL A 49 -25.66 -0.31 8.45
C VAL A 49 -25.01 -0.65 9.78
N ILE A 50 -24.30 0.30 10.40
CA ILE A 50 -23.69 0.10 11.73
C ILE A 50 -24.74 -0.30 12.77
N ALA A 51 -25.87 0.40 12.81
CA ALA A 51 -26.95 0.10 13.75
C ALA A 51 -27.50 -1.33 13.55
N ALA A 52 -27.61 -1.80 12.30
CA ALA A 52 -28.14 -3.14 12.00
C ALA A 52 -27.18 -4.28 12.34
N ILE A 53 -25.86 -4.05 12.28
CA ILE A 53 -24.83 -5.07 12.51
C ILE A 53 -24.23 -5.03 13.92
N SER A 54 -24.37 -3.91 14.64
CA SER A 54 -23.77 -3.71 15.97
C SER A 54 -24.77 -3.31 17.05
N GLY A 55 -26.01 -2.94 16.69
CA GLY A 55 -27.07 -2.57 17.63
C GLY A 55 -28.07 -3.70 17.91
N GLY A 56 -28.71 -3.66 19.09
CA GLY A 56 -29.84 -4.53 19.44
C GLY A 56 -29.54 -6.02 19.30
N GLU A 57 -30.35 -6.72 18.49
CA GLU A 57 -30.21 -8.15 18.17
C GLU A 57 -28.95 -8.49 17.33
N GLY A 58 -28.26 -7.49 16.77
CA GLY A 58 -27.01 -7.65 16.03
C GLY A 58 -25.76 -7.64 16.91
N SER A 59 -25.89 -7.40 18.22
CA SER A 59 -24.75 -7.38 19.14
C SER A 59 -23.98 -8.71 19.08
N GLY A 60 -22.68 -8.65 18.82
CA GLY A 60 -21.81 -9.82 18.69
C GLY A 60 -21.76 -10.49 17.31
N LEU A 61 -22.63 -10.11 16.35
CA LEU A 61 -22.60 -10.67 14.99
C LEU A 61 -21.24 -10.42 14.32
N LEU A 62 -20.74 -9.18 14.42
CA LEU A 62 -19.46 -8.80 13.82
C LEU A 62 -18.29 -9.62 14.39
N ALA A 63 -18.25 -9.82 15.71
CA ALA A 63 -17.24 -10.64 16.36
C ALA A 63 -17.32 -12.09 15.87
N LEU A 64 -18.52 -12.69 15.88
CA LEU A 64 -18.76 -14.05 15.41
C LEU A 64 -18.27 -14.26 13.97
N LEU A 65 -18.66 -13.37 13.05
CA LEU A 65 -18.28 -13.46 11.64
C LEU A 65 -16.76 -13.35 11.46
N ILE A 66 -16.10 -12.39 12.11
CA ILE A 66 -14.65 -12.18 11.97
C ILE A 66 -13.87 -13.35 12.55
N HIS A 67 -14.17 -13.77 13.78
CA HIS A 67 -13.47 -14.88 14.43
C HIS A 67 -13.63 -16.19 13.63
N ARG A 68 -14.85 -16.49 13.16
CA ARG A 68 -15.09 -17.69 12.36
C ARG A 68 -14.46 -17.63 10.98
N ALA A 69 -14.41 -16.46 10.34
CA ALA A 69 -13.69 -16.28 9.08
C ALA A 69 -12.20 -16.59 9.24
N VAL A 70 -11.57 -16.09 10.31
CA VAL A 70 -10.16 -16.37 10.59
C VAL A 70 -9.94 -17.84 10.94
N ALA A 71 -10.82 -18.46 11.73
CA ALA A 71 -10.77 -19.90 12.02
C ALA A 71 -10.90 -20.76 10.74
N SER A 72 -11.81 -20.38 9.83
CA SER A 72 -12.05 -21.08 8.55
C SER A 72 -10.83 -21.07 7.63
N LEU A 73 -10.07 -19.97 7.61
CA LEU A 73 -8.86 -19.84 6.78
C LEU A 73 -7.62 -20.49 7.41
N THR A 74 -7.46 -20.31 8.72
CA THR A 74 -6.23 -20.73 9.42
C THR A 74 -6.24 -22.21 9.79
N GLY A 75 -7.43 -22.84 9.85
CA GLY A 75 -7.60 -24.24 10.26
C GLY A 75 -7.16 -24.54 11.69
N ARG A 76 -6.91 -23.51 12.51
CA ARG A 76 -6.44 -23.66 13.90
C ARG A 76 -7.53 -24.17 14.84
N GLU A 77 -8.78 -23.92 14.50
CA GLU A 77 -9.95 -24.35 15.26
C GLU A 77 -10.91 -25.09 14.33
N ALA A 78 -11.54 -26.14 14.84
CA ALA A 78 -12.54 -26.89 14.08
C ALA A 78 -13.83 -26.07 13.98
N VAL A 79 -14.18 -25.65 12.77
CA VAL A 79 -15.42 -24.91 12.48
C VAL A 79 -16.44 -25.87 11.84
N PRO A 80 -17.67 -26.00 12.39
CA PRO A 80 -18.69 -26.92 11.88
C PRO A 80 -19.09 -26.68 10.41
N ALA A 81 -19.08 -25.41 9.96
CA ALA A 81 -19.21 -25.06 8.56
C ALA A 81 -18.25 -23.90 8.24
N PRO A 82 -17.11 -24.16 7.58
CA PRO A 82 -16.13 -23.11 7.26
C PRO A 82 -16.69 -22.15 6.21
N TYR A 83 -16.34 -20.88 6.32
CA TYR A 83 -16.67 -19.88 5.31
C TYR A 83 -15.83 -20.05 4.05
N SER A 84 -16.44 -19.77 2.90
CA SER A 84 -15.74 -19.75 1.62
C SER A 84 -14.78 -18.56 1.52
N GLN A 85 -13.75 -18.65 0.68
CA GLN A 85 -12.85 -17.53 0.40
C GLN A 85 -13.60 -16.26 -0.09
N PRO A 86 -14.58 -16.34 -1.02
CA PRO A 86 -15.39 -15.19 -1.41
C PRO A 86 -16.19 -14.56 -0.26
N PHE A 87 -16.70 -15.36 0.67
CA PHE A 87 -17.38 -14.87 1.86
C PHE A 87 -16.44 -14.04 2.73
N VAL A 88 -15.25 -14.58 3.02
CA VAL A 88 -14.23 -13.90 3.83
C VAL A 88 -13.81 -12.59 3.16
N GLU A 89 -13.60 -12.59 1.84
CA GLU A 89 -13.26 -11.40 1.08
C GLU A 89 -14.35 -10.32 1.21
N ALA A 90 -15.62 -10.71 1.06
CA ALA A 90 -16.76 -9.81 1.23
C ALA A 90 -16.85 -9.25 2.66
N LEU A 91 -16.59 -10.09 3.66
CA LEU A 91 -16.55 -9.68 5.07
C LEU A 91 -15.44 -8.66 5.32
N LEU A 92 -14.22 -8.93 4.86
CA LEU A 92 -13.09 -7.99 4.99
C LEU A 92 -13.37 -6.68 4.25
N SER A 93 -14.03 -6.72 3.09
CA SER A 93 -14.47 -5.51 2.39
C SER A 93 -15.47 -4.69 3.20
N MET A 94 -16.43 -5.35 3.87
CA MET A 94 -17.40 -4.69 4.75
C MET A 94 -16.71 -4.08 5.98
N VAL A 95 -15.81 -4.84 6.61
CA VAL A 95 -15.00 -4.37 7.75
C VAL A 95 -14.16 -3.16 7.35
N GLY A 96 -13.52 -3.17 6.18
CA GLY A 96 -12.80 -2.03 5.64
C GLY A 96 -13.67 -0.78 5.47
N GLY A 97 -14.94 -0.96 5.07
CA GLY A 97 -15.92 0.13 5.04
C GLY A 97 -16.23 0.71 6.42
N LEU A 98 -16.32 -0.13 7.46
CA LEU A 98 -16.60 0.31 8.83
C LEU A 98 -15.46 1.11 9.46
N VAL A 99 -14.21 0.77 9.14
CA VAL A 99 -13.03 1.47 9.67
C VAL A 99 -12.99 2.96 9.28
N THR A 100 -13.73 3.36 8.24
CA THR A 100 -13.75 4.74 7.73
C THR A 100 -14.54 5.74 8.58
N SER A 101 -15.15 5.33 9.70
CA SER A 101 -15.88 6.22 10.60
C SER A 101 -15.61 5.92 12.08
N THR A 102 -15.71 6.94 12.93
CA THR A 102 -15.55 6.78 14.39
C THR A 102 -16.55 5.77 14.96
N SER A 103 -17.83 5.84 14.56
CA SER A 103 -18.86 4.89 15.01
C SER A 103 -18.56 3.45 14.58
N GLY A 104 -18.02 3.24 13.38
CA GLY A 104 -17.64 1.92 12.91
C GLY A 104 -16.41 1.39 13.64
N THR A 105 -15.43 2.24 13.94
CA THR A 105 -14.27 1.85 14.77
C THR A 105 -14.66 1.49 16.20
N THR A 106 -15.67 2.14 16.79
CA THR A 106 -16.21 1.76 18.10
C THR A 106 -16.80 0.35 18.04
N ALA A 107 -17.69 0.10 17.07
CA ALA A 107 -18.29 -1.22 16.86
C ALA A 107 -17.26 -2.33 16.63
N LEU A 108 -16.19 -2.03 15.88
CA LEU A 108 -15.08 -2.95 15.65
C LEU A 108 -14.21 -3.18 16.90
N SER A 109 -14.07 -2.16 17.75
CA SER A 109 -13.38 -2.29 19.04
C SER A 109 -14.15 -3.24 19.96
N ASP A 110 -15.47 -3.06 20.06
CA ASP A 110 -16.36 -3.93 20.83
C ASP A 110 -16.33 -5.37 20.30
N ALA A 111 -16.16 -5.53 18.98
CA ALA A 111 -16.01 -6.83 18.32
C ALA A 111 -14.59 -7.44 18.45
N SER A 112 -13.67 -6.82 19.20
CA SER A 112 -12.29 -7.30 19.39
C SER A 112 -11.52 -7.52 18.07
N LEU A 113 -11.66 -6.60 17.12
CA LEU A 113 -11.08 -6.69 15.77
C LEU A 113 -9.58 -7.05 15.76
N VAL A 114 -8.79 -6.37 16.61
CA VAL A 114 -7.32 -6.51 16.63
C VAL A 114 -6.93 -7.96 17.01
N PRO A 115 -7.31 -8.51 18.18
CA PRO A 115 -7.09 -9.92 18.50
C PRO A 115 -7.59 -10.89 17.43
N ALA A 116 -8.77 -10.62 16.86
CA ALA A 116 -9.40 -11.52 15.90
C ALA A 116 -8.60 -11.65 14.60
N LEU A 117 -8.02 -10.55 14.09
CA LEU A 117 -7.31 -10.52 12.81
C LEU A 117 -5.83 -10.89 12.89
N LEU A 118 -5.20 -10.79 14.06
CA LEU A 118 -3.77 -11.08 14.24
C LEU A 118 -3.33 -12.47 13.73
N PRO A 119 -4.07 -13.58 13.98
CA PRO A 119 -3.67 -14.90 13.49
C PRO A 119 -3.56 -14.99 11.96
N LEU A 120 -4.35 -14.18 11.24
CA LEU A 120 -4.34 -14.16 9.78
C LEU A 120 -3.06 -13.53 9.21
N LEU A 121 -2.38 -12.66 9.97
CA LEU A 121 -1.10 -12.08 9.57
C LEU A 121 0.02 -13.13 9.49
N SER A 122 -0.03 -14.17 10.32
CA SER A 122 0.91 -15.29 10.31
C SER A 122 0.53 -16.41 9.33
N HIS A 123 -0.53 -16.25 8.54
CA HIS A 123 -1.04 -17.29 7.66
C HIS A 123 -0.40 -17.22 6.26
N HIS A 124 0.37 -18.24 5.90
CA HIS A 124 1.26 -18.21 4.72
C HIS A 124 0.71 -18.89 3.45
N ASP A 125 -0.58 -19.23 3.39
CA ASP A 125 -1.16 -19.80 2.16
C ASP A 125 -1.13 -18.77 1.01
N PRO A 126 -0.47 -19.06 -0.12
CA PRO A 126 -0.44 -18.18 -1.28
C PRO A 126 -1.84 -17.84 -1.84
N ALA A 127 -2.83 -18.74 -1.70
CA ALA A 127 -4.20 -18.50 -2.15
C ALA A 127 -4.90 -17.40 -1.34
N HIS A 128 -4.49 -17.20 -0.09
CA HIS A 128 -5.08 -16.22 0.83
C HIS A 128 -4.31 -14.90 0.89
N LEU A 129 -3.27 -14.74 0.08
CA LEU A 129 -2.36 -13.60 0.19
C LEU A 129 -3.04 -12.23 -0.01
N ALA A 130 -4.05 -12.16 -0.89
CA ALA A 130 -4.87 -10.95 -1.07
C ALA A 130 -5.77 -10.64 0.15
N LEU A 131 -6.22 -11.67 0.87
CA LEU A 131 -6.98 -11.51 2.11
C LEU A 131 -6.07 -10.97 3.20
N VAL A 132 -4.87 -11.53 3.36
CA VAL A 132 -3.87 -11.04 4.33
C VAL A 132 -3.52 -9.58 4.05
N ALA A 133 -3.30 -9.21 2.78
CA ALA A 133 -3.05 -7.81 2.40
C ALA A 133 -4.21 -6.89 2.81
N SER A 134 -5.46 -7.35 2.64
CA SER A 134 -6.66 -6.61 3.06
C SER A 134 -6.76 -6.50 4.58
N THR A 135 -6.42 -7.54 5.31
CA THR A 135 -6.34 -7.55 6.78
C THR A 135 -5.32 -6.53 7.29
N VAL A 136 -4.12 -6.48 6.69
CA VAL A 136 -3.10 -5.51 7.06
C VAL A 136 -3.61 -4.08 6.83
N ARG A 137 -4.25 -3.79 5.69
CA ARG A 137 -4.84 -2.47 5.41
C ARG A 137 -5.96 -2.10 6.38
N ILE A 138 -6.80 -3.06 6.76
CA ILE A 138 -7.85 -2.84 7.77
C ILE A 138 -7.23 -2.47 9.11
N LEU A 139 -6.20 -3.19 9.55
CA LEU A 139 -5.49 -2.88 10.79
C LEU A 139 -4.77 -1.53 10.72
N GLU A 140 -4.10 -1.24 9.60
CA GLU A 140 -3.47 0.06 9.31
C GLU A 140 -4.47 1.21 9.48
N SER A 141 -5.57 1.18 8.74
CA SER A 141 -6.60 2.22 8.83
C SER A 141 -7.26 2.26 10.21
N PHE A 142 -7.47 1.10 10.86
CA PHE A 142 -8.08 1.05 12.18
C PHE A 142 -7.20 1.71 13.25
N MET A 143 -5.89 1.50 13.18
CA MET A 143 -4.91 2.16 14.05
C MET A 143 -4.83 3.67 13.78
N ASP A 144 -4.96 4.09 12.53
CA ASP A 144 -4.95 5.51 12.14
C ASP A 144 -6.18 6.27 12.67
N TYR A 145 -7.37 5.67 12.57
CA TYR A 145 -8.62 6.27 13.09
C TYR A 145 -8.83 6.07 14.60
N ASN A 146 -8.19 5.07 15.22
CA ASN A 146 -8.29 4.79 16.65
C ASN A 146 -6.91 4.61 17.30
N PRO A 147 -6.34 5.67 17.91
CA PRO A 147 -5.03 5.60 18.55
C PRO A 147 -4.91 4.56 19.67
N THR A 148 -6.02 4.22 20.36
CA THR A 148 -6.03 3.18 21.42
C THR A 148 -5.88 1.77 20.83
N ALA A 149 -6.26 1.56 19.57
CA ALA A 149 -6.03 0.29 18.90
C ALA A 149 -4.54 0.03 18.67
N SER A 150 -3.74 1.09 18.47
CA SER A 150 -2.30 0.99 18.26
C SER A 150 -1.57 0.45 19.50
N SER A 151 -1.99 0.84 20.72
CA SER A 151 -1.39 0.30 21.95
C SER A 151 -1.75 -1.18 22.12
N LEU A 152 -3.02 -1.55 21.93
CA LEU A 152 -3.46 -2.95 22.00
C LEU A 152 -2.74 -3.82 20.96
N PHE A 153 -2.61 -3.33 19.71
CA PHE A 153 -1.90 -4.04 18.66
C PHE A 153 -0.43 -4.32 19.04
N ARG A 154 0.24 -3.36 19.68
CA ARG A 154 1.61 -3.55 20.18
C ARG A 154 1.67 -4.52 21.35
N GLU A 155 0.77 -4.40 22.32
CA GLU A 155 0.70 -5.31 23.48
C GLU A 155 0.52 -6.77 23.05
N LEU A 156 -0.22 -7.02 21.98
CA LEU A 156 -0.43 -8.34 21.40
C LEU A 156 0.72 -8.82 20.48
N GLY A 157 1.83 -8.07 20.41
CA GLY A 157 2.98 -8.42 19.56
C GLY A 157 2.75 -8.23 18.06
N GLY A 158 1.75 -7.42 17.67
CA GLY A 158 1.36 -7.22 16.28
C GLY A 158 2.48 -6.67 15.39
N LEU A 159 3.31 -5.75 15.92
CA LEU A 159 4.45 -5.20 15.17
C LEU A 159 5.46 -6.30 14.82
N HIS A 160 5.83 -7.13 15.79
CA HIS A 160 6.72 -8.26 15.58
C HIS A 160 6.16 -9.21 14.52
N ILE A 161 4.86 -9.56 14.59
CA ILE A 161 4.20 -10.42 13.60
C ILE A 161 4.27 -9.81 12.18
N MET A 162 4.03 -8.50 12.04
CA MET A 162 4.13 -7.82 10.74
C MET A 162 5.56 -7.79 10.20
N VAL A 163 6.56 -7.56 11.04
CA VAL A 163 7.98 -7.56 10.64
C VAL A 163 8.42 -8.97 10.21
N GLN A 164 8.05 -10.01 10.96
CA GLN A 164 8.30 -11.40 10.57
C GLN A 164 7.61 -11.75 9.25
N ARG A 165 6.37 -11.30 9.07
CA ARG A 165 5.64 -11.51 7.82
C ARG A 165 6.29 -10.76 6.65
N LEU A 166 6.76 -9.53 6.87
CA LEU A 166 7.50 -8.76 5.87
C LEU A 166 8.77 -9.50 5.44
N GLN A 167 9.53 -10.00 6.41
CA GLN A 167 10.73 -10.79 6.14
C GLN A 167 10.43 -12.01 5.27
N PHE A 168 9.44 -12.81 5.68
CA PHE A 168 9.03 -14.00 4.95
C PHE A 168 8.72 -13.70 3.47
N GLU A 169 7.97 -12.63 3.19
CA GLU A 169 7.55 -12.27 1.82
C GLU A 169 8.68 -11.63 1.00
N VAL A 170 9.59 -10.87 1.63
CA VAL A 170 10.76 -10.27 0.96
C VAL A 170 11.78 -11.33 0.56
N GLU A 171 11.94 -12.37 1.38
CA GLU A 171 12.86 -13.48 1.11
C GLU A 171 12.36 -14.43 0.01
N GLN A 172 11.08 -14.39 -0.34
CA GLN A 172 10.56 -15.21 -1.44
C GLN A 172 11.23 -14.82 -2.78
N PRO A 173 11.53 -15.82 -3.64
CA PRO A 173 12.06 -15.56 -4.96
C PRO A 173 11.03 -14.80 -5.81
N ALA A 174 11.53 -13.95 -6.71
CA ALA A 174 10.71 -13.39 -7.77
C ALA A 174 10.31 -14.50 -8.76
N GLU A 175 9.14 -14.36 -9.37
CA GLU A 175 8.65 -15.35 -10.33
C GLU A 175 8.98 -14.89 -11.74
N GLU A 176 9.37 -15.82 -12.60
CA GLU A 176 9.54 -15.54 -14.02
C GLU A 176 8.16 -15.21 -14.65
N PRO A 177 8.11 -14.23 -15.57
CA PRO A 177 6.88 -13.93 -16.29
C PRO A 177 6.43 -15.18 -17.06
N ARG A 178 5.33 -15.81 -16.61
CA ARG A 178 4.79 -17.01 -17.24
C ARG A 178 4.49 -16.74 -18.71
N SER A 179 5.32 -17.28 -19.61
CA SER A 179 5.10 -17.23 -21.04
C SER A 179 3.97 -18.18 -21.42
N GLY A 180 2.75 -17.65 -21.58
CA GLY A 180 1.64 -18.39 -22.19
C GLY A 180 0.63 -18.98 -21.20
N GLY A 181 -0.44 -18.23 -20.97
CA GLY A 181 -1.68 -18.70 -20.37
C GLY A 181 -2.75 -17.62 -20.56
N ALA A 182 -3.66 -17.83 -21.51
CA ALA A 182 -4.75 -16.92 -21.77
C ALA A 182 -5.61 -16.70 -20.50
N THR A 183 -6.21 -15.51 -20.41
CA THR A 183 -7.18 -15.02 -19.40
C THR A 183 -6.62 -14.43 -18.11
N SER A 184 -6.21 -13.16 -18.19
CA SER A 184 -6.96 -12.04 -17.57
C SER A 184 -6.30 -10.73 -18.01
N ALA A 185 -7.00 -9.91 -18.78
CA ALA A 185 -6.53 -8.58 -19.13
C ALA A 185 -6.20 -7.78 -17.86
N PRO A 186 -5.12 -6.98 -17.85
CA PRO A 186 -4.89 -6.04 -16.75
C PRO A 186 -6.06 -5.06 -16.68
N PRO A 187 -6.63 -4.75 -15.50
CA PRO A 187 -7.54 -3.63 -15.40
C PRO A 187 -6.74 -2.36 -15.69
N SER A 188 -7.16 -1.68 -16.74
CA SER A 188 -6.76 -0.34 -17.12
C SER A 188 -6.79 0.59 -15.91
N ALA A 189 -5.74 1.41 -15.79
CA ALA A 189 -5.68 2.72 -15.14
C ALA A 189 -6.64 2.98 -13.96
N GLU A 190 -6.05 3.15 -12.77
CA GLU A 190 -6.73 3.71 -11.60
C GLU A 190 -7.47 5.01 -11.96
N PRO A 191 -8.76 5.16 -11.61
CA PRO A 191 -9.46 6.42 -11.76
C PRO A 191 -9.03 7.36 -10.63
N SER A 192 -8.32 8.43 -10.99
CA SER A 192 -8.12 9.57 -10.11
C SER A 192 -9.46 10.28 -9.92
N SER A 193 -9.90 10.40 -8.67
CA SER A 193 -11.17 10.98 -8.25
C SER A 193 -11.22 12.48 -8.58
N ALA A 194 -12.21 12.88 -9.37
CA ALA A 194 -12.63 14.26 -9.53
C ALA A 194 -13.73 14.62 -8.52
N GLY A 195 -13.66 15.85 -8.02
CA GLY A 195 -14.75 16.63 -7.44
C GLY A 195 -14.16 17.88 -6.77
N GLU A 196 -14.60 19.12 -6.99
CA GLU A 196 -15.67 19.68 -7.81
C GLU A 196 -15.50 21.21 -7.70
N ALA A 197 -15.59 21.95 -8.81
CA ALA A 197 -16.00 23.36 -8.79
C ALA A 197 -16.56 23.76 -10.17
N MET A 198 -17.87 23.61 -10.27
CA MET A 198 -18.87 24.35 -11.06
C MET A 198 -18.46 25.85 -11.23
N GLN A 199 -18.65 26.62 -12.31
CA GLN A 199 -19.77 26.78 -13.26
C GLN A 199 -19.35 27.89 -14.27
N THR A 200 -19.62 27.78 -15.58
CA THR A 200 -20.42 28.73 -16.42
C THR A 200 -20.26 28.49 -17.94
N GLU A 201 -21.42 28.57 -18.59
CA GLU A 201 -21.82 28.62 -20.02
C GLU A 201 -20.96 29.60 -20.88
N GLN A 202 -20.83 29.58 -22.22
CA GLN A 202 -21.57 29.07 -23.39
C GLN A 202 -20.65 29.19 -24.66
N PRO A 203 -21.05 28.73 -25.88
CA PRO A 203 -20.15 28.42 -27.00
C PRO A 203 -20.15 29.46 -28.16
N VAL A 204 -19.09 29.48 -28.99
CA VAL A 204 -19.17 29.92 -30.40
C VAL A 204 -18.04 29.37 -31.30
N ALA A 205 -18.47 28.69 -32.36
CA ALA A 205 -18.05 28.76 -33.77
C ALA A 205 -16.59 28.50 -34.23
N ALA A 206 -16.49 27.43 -35.03
CA ALA A 206 -16.00 27.39 -36.43
C ALA A 206 -14.51 27.58 -36.77
N GLY A 207 -14.00 26.66 -37.59
CA GLY A 207 -13.08 27.01 -38.68
C GLY A 207 -11.88 26.08 -38.90
N GLY A 208 -12.04 25.12 -39.80
CA GLY A 208 -11.23 25.11 -41.03
C GLY A 208 -9.82 24.50 -41.04
N ALA A 209 -9.65 23.61 -42.02
CA ALA A 209 -8.52 23.48 -42.93
C ALA A 209 -7.44 22.41 -42.62
N ALA A 210 -7.46 21.44 -43.53
CA ALA A 210 -6.40 20.49 -43.84
C ALA A 210 -5.12 21.17 -44.34
N ALA A 211 -3.97 20.51 -44.11
CA ALA A 211 -2.86 20.53 -45.05
C ALA A 211 -2.01 19.27 -44.89
N ALA A 212 -1.86 18.57 -46.01
CA ALA A 212 -1.00 17.43 -46.21
C ALA A 212 0.49 17.82 -46.25
N GLY A 213 1.37 16.85 -45.99
CA GLY A 213 2.80 16.99 -46.27
C GLY A 213 3.59 15.81 -45.73
N GLY A 214 3.71 14.75 -46.53
CA GLY A 214 4.61 13.64 -46.24
C GLY A 214 6.07 14.01 -46.49
N THR A 215 6.99 13.32 -45.81
CA THR A 215 8.17 12.65 -46.38
C THR A 215 9.10 12.14 -45.27
N ALA A 216 9.91 11.15 -45.65
CA ALA A 216 11.10 10.63 -44.97
C ALA A 216 10.89 9.60 -43.85
N ALA A 217 10.79 8.35 -44.30
CA ALA A 217 11.32 7.21 -43.57
C ALA A 217 12.80 7.46 -43.22
N SER A 218 13.11 7.45 -41.92
CA SER A 218 14.47 7.28 -41.43
C SER A 218 14.44 6.16 -40.39
N GLU A 219 15.07 5.05 -40.72
CA GLU A 219 15.33 3.92 -39.86
C GLU A 219 15.97 4.39 -38.54
N GLY A 220 15.26 4.24 -37.44
CA GLY A 220 15.78 4.49 -36.09
C GLY A 220 16.46 3.23 -35.54
N PRO A 221 17.68 3.30 -35.00
CA PRO A 221 18.31 2.15 -34.38
C PRO A 221 17.78 1.93 -32.95
N SER A 222 17.35 0.70 -32.68
CA SER A 222 17.55 -0.03 -31.42
C SER A 222 16.95 0.55 -30.12
N THR A 223 15.63 0.78 -30.06
CA THR A 223 14.89 0.84 -28.77
C THR A 223 14.34 -0.53 -28.32
N SER A 224 14.47 -1.56 -29.15
CA SER A 224 13.95 -2.91 -28.87
C SER A 224 14.75 -3.66 -27.80
N GLY A 225 16.04 -3.38 -27.63
CA GLY A 225 16.91 -4.10 -26.69
C GLY A 225 16.59 -3.84 -25.21
N ALA A 226 16.36 -2.58 -24.82
CA ALA A 226 16.10 -2.21 -23.42
C ALA A 226 14.68 -2.58 -22.96
N ALA A 227 13.69 -2.47 -23.86
CA ALA A 227 12.32 -2.92 -23.60
C ALA A 227 12.22 -4.45 -23.56
N ALA A 228 12.97 -5.17 -24.41
CA ALA A 228 13.04 -6.63 -24.37
C ALA A 228 13.76 -7.15 -23.12
N GLN A 229 14.80 -6.46 -22.62
CA GLN A 229 15.51 -6.83 -21.39
C GLN A 229 14.71 -6.59 -20.11
N GLN A 230 13.74 -5.66 -20.11
CA GLN A 230 12.79 -5.49 -18.99
C GLN A 230 11.69 -6.56 -19.00
N ALA A 231 11.35 -7.12 -20.16
CA ALA A 231 10.28 -8.11 -20.31
C ALA A 231 10.66 -9.53 -19.83
N GLN A 232 11.95 -9.81 -19.60
CA GLN A 232 12.46 -11.12 -19.18
C GLN A 232 12.98 -11.15 -17.73
N GLN A 233 12.78 -10.08 -16.96
CA GLN A 233 13.19 -10.05 -15.55
C GLN A 233 12.13 -10.74 -14.69
N ALA A 234 12.58 -11.55 -13.73
CA ALA A 234 11.71 -12.10 -12.70
C ALA A 234 11.10 -10.93 -11.90
N VAL A 235 9.79 -10.98 -11.64
CA VAL A 235 9.06 -9.92 -10.92
C VAL A 235 8.31 -10.53 -9.76
N VAL A 236 8.27 -9.81 -8.64
CA VAL A 236 7.44 -10.20 -7.51
C VAL A 236 5.96 -10.12 -7.90
N PRO A 237 5.16 -11.19 -7.68
CA PRO A 237 3.74 -11.21 -8.05
C PRO A 237 2.95 -10.01 -7.51
N TYR A 238 1.95 -9.55 -8.26
CA TYR A 238 1.16 -8.36 -7.91
C TYR A 238 0.56 -8.45 -6.50
N ALA A 239 -0.06 -9.58 -6.15
CA ALA A 239 -0.65 -9.78 -4.83
C ALA A 239 0.40 -9.63 -3.71
N ARG A 240 1.60 -10.21 -3.89
CA ARG A 240 2.71 -10.11 -2.92
C ARG A 240 3.21 -8.67 -2.79
N ARG A 241 3.32 -7.95 -3.90
CA ARG A 241 3.68 -6.52 -3.86
C ARG A 241 2.64 -5.69 -3.10
N LEU A 242 1.35 -6.00 -3.22
CA LEU A 242 0.30 -5.33 -2.47
C LEU A 242 0.46 -5.59 -0.96
N LEU A 243 0.66 -6.85 -0.56
CA LEU A 243 0.92 -7.21 0.84
C LEU A 243 2.14 -6.48 1.41
N LEU A 244 3.27 -6.50 0.69
CA LEU A 244 4.50 -5.83 1.11
C LEU A 244 4.28 -4.32 1.30
N LYS A 245 3.54 -3.67 0.40
CA LYS A 245 3.20 -2.24 0.53
C LYS A 245 2.37 -1.99 1.78
N SER A 246 1.34 -2.80 2.02
CA SER A 246 0.50 -2.67 3.21
C SER A 246 1.28 -2.91 4.50
N LEU A 247 2.17 -3.91 4.52
CA LEU A 247 3.02 -4.19 5.68
C LEU A 247 3.95 -3.02 6.00
N LEU A 248 4.64 -2.45 4.99
CA LEU A 248 5.53 -1.32 5.20
C LEU A 248 4.81 -0.09 5.77
N ARG A 249 3.61 0.22 5.26
CA ARG A 249 2.79 1.34 5.79
C ARG A 249 2.31 1.07 7.20
N ALA A 250 1.76 -0.11 7.45
CA ALA A 250 1.26 -0.50 8.77
C ALA A 250 2.39 -0.53 9.83
N ILE A 251 3.57 -1.03 9.47
CA ILE A 251 4.77 -1.02 10.33
C ILE A 251 5.19 0.43 10.64
N ALA A 252 5.20 1.32 9.66
CA ALA A 252 5.54 2.73 9.88
C ALA A 252 4.57 3.40 10.87
N ILE A 253 3.26 3.20 10.69
CA ILE A 253 2.23 3.73 11.62
C ILE A 253 2.38 3.11 13.02
N ALA A 254 2.56 1.79 13.11
CA ALA A 254 2.66 1.09 14.39
C ALA A 254 3.92 1.46 15.19
N SER A 255 5.01 1.78 14.49
CA SER A 255 6.31 2.13 15.08
C SER A 255 6.43 3.62 15.45
N TYR A 256 5.78 4.51 14.69
CA TYR A 256 6.00 5.96 14.77
C TYR A 256 4.72 6.80 14.88
N GLY A 257 3.56 6.18 15.13
CA GLY A 257 2.27 6.87 15.25
C GLY A 257 2.29 8.05 16.23
N VAL A 258 1.53 9.10 15.90
CA VAL A 258 1.56 10.39 16.61
C VAL A 258 0.92 10.26 18.00
N GLY A 259 1.72 10.41 19.06
CA GLY A 259 1.25 10.44 20.44
C GLY A 259 2.34 10.12 21.47
N SER A 260 2.09 10.43 22.75
CA SER A 260 3.03 10.21 23.89
C SER A 260 3.37 8.74 24.18
N GLN A 261 2.98 7.81 23.31
CA GLN A 261 3.24 6.37 23.40
C GLN A 261 3.81 5.77 22.10
N ALA A 262 4.48 6.57 21.27
CA ALA A 262 5.33 6.05 20.20
C ALA A 262 6.48 5.24 20.83
N GLN A 263 6.23 3.95 21.06
CA GLN A 263 7.22 3.01 21.56
C GLN A 263 8.02 2.52 20.35
N ARG A 264 9.34 2.77 20.37
CA ARG A 264 10.24 2.25 19.33
C ARG A 264 10.05 0.74 19.19
N ALA A 265 10.13 0.26 17.95
CA ALA A 265 10.30 -1.16 17.69
C ALA A 265 11.47 -1.70 18.53
N ASN A 266 11.32 -2.92 19.05
CA ASN A 266 12.42 -3.57 19.74
C ASN A 266 13.62 -3.74 18.80
N GLU A 267 14.83 -3.77 19.34
CA GLU A 267 16.07 -3.78 18.56
C GLU A 267 16.13 -4.94 17.54
N ALA A 268 15.64 -6.12 17.91
CA ALA A 268 15.57 -7.29 17.01
C ALA A 268 14.61 -7.06 15.82
N ASP A 269 13.45 -6.46 16.07
CA ASP A 269 12.47 -6.15 15.02
C ASP A 269 12.98 -5.04 14.11
N ALA A 270 13.64 -4.02 14.68
CA ALA A 270 14.28 -2.95 13.92
C ALA A 270 15.37 -3.51 13.00
N ALA A 271 16.26 -4.38 13.50
CA ALA A 271 17.30 -5.03 12.70
C ALA A 271 16.69 -5.85 11.54
N THR A 272 15.60 -6.58 11.80
CA THR A 272 14.89 -7.36 10.78
C THR A 272 14.26 -6.45 9.73
N LEU A 273 13.62 -5.35 10.14
CA LEU A 273 13.08 -4.34 9.23
C LEU A 273 14.17 -3.75 8.33
N TYR A 274 15.34 -3.41 8.89
CA TYR A 274 16.45 -2.84 8.11
C TYR A 274 16.98 -3.85 7.09
N ALA A 275 17.08 -5.14 7.45
CA ALA A 275 17.44 -6.20 6.52
C ALA A 275 16.42 -6.36 5.38
N CYS A 276 15.12 -6.25 5.67
CA CYS A 276 14.06 -6.28 4.67
C CYS A 276 14.17 -5.11 3.70
N LEU A 277 14.28 -3.88 4.21
CA LEU A 277 14.44 -2.66 3.40
C LEU A 277 15.70 -2.73 2.51
N LYS A 278 16.80 -3.24 3.07
CA LYS A 278 18.05 -3.46 2.33
C LYS A 278 17.85 -4.41 1.16
N THR A 279 17.16 -5.53 1.39
CA THR A 279 16.87 -6.52 0.35
C THR A 279 15.98 -5.92 -0.74
N ILE A 280 15.00 -5.09 -0.38
CA ILE A 280 14.15 -4.37 -1.33
C ILE A 280 14.99 -3.44 -2.22
N PHE A 281 15.97 -2.71 -1.67
CA PHE A 281 16.87 -1.88 -2.48
C PHE A 281 17.81 -2.71 -3.36
N GLN A 282 18.36 -3.81 -2.85
CA GLN A 282 19.26 -4.68 -3.61
C GLN A 282 18.56 -5.35 -4.80
N ARG A 283 17.26 -5.69 -4.64
CA ARG A 283 16.42 -6.34 -5.67
C ARG A 283 15.35 -5.38 -6.20
N SER A 284 15.65 -4.08 -6.26
CA SER A 284 14.65 -3.04 -6.50
C SER A 284 13.87 -3.22 -7.82
N ARG A 285 14.52 -3.74 -8.87
CA ARG A 285 13.88 -4.06 -10.15
C ARG A 285 12.81 -5.17 -10.06
N GLU A 286 13.01 -6.16 -9.19
CA GLU A 286 12.06 -7.26 -8.99
C GLU A 286 10.81 -6.79 -8.22
N PHE A 287 11.01 -5.93 -7.21
CA PHE A 287 9.94 -5.38 -6.38
C PHE A 287 9.17 -4.24 -7.07
N GLY A 288 9.84 -3.49 -7.93
CA GLY A 288 9.25 -2.38 -8.70
C GLY A 288 9.25 -1.04 -7.98
N GLY A 289 8.94 0.02 -8.74
CA GLY A 289 9.13 1.42 -8.33
C GLY A 289 8.31 1.84 -7.11
N GLY A 290 7.06 1.39 -7.01
CA GLY A 290 6.21 1.73 -5.88
C GLY A 290 6.68 1.16 -4.54
N LEU A 291 7.29 -0.04 -4.53
CA LEU A 291 7.88 -0.60 -3.30
C LEU A 291 9.22 0.05 -2.97
N PHE A 292 10.04 0.34 -3.98
CA PHE A 292 11.27 1.11 -3.81
C PHE A 292 10.99 2.47 -3.17
N ALA A 293 10.01 3.22 -3.70
CA ALA A 293 9.62 4.53 -3.19
C ALA A 293 9.14 4.45 -1.75
N LEU A 294 8.27 3.48 -1.43
CA LEU A 294 7.76 3.29 -0.07
C LEU A 294 8.86 2.90 0.91
N ALA A 295 9.79 2.01 0.53
CA ALA A 295 10.95 1.67 1.34
C ALA A 295 11.83 2.90 1.59
N ALA A 296 12.02 3.75 0.57
CA ALA A 296 12.78 5.00 0.68
C ALA A 296 12.09 6.03 1.59
N SER A 297 10.76 6.10 1.57
CA SER A 297 9.96 6.88 2.53
C SER A 297 10.11 6.36 3.95
N VAL A 298 9.99 5.03 4.17
CA VAL A 298 10.19 4.43 5.51
C VAL A 298 11.59 4.75 6.05
N VAL A 299 12.64 4.70 5.21
CA VAL A 299 13.99 5.12 5.62
C VAL A 299 14.05 6.59 6.03
N ALA A 300 13.41 7.48 5.28
CA ALA A 300 13.35 8.89 5.66
C ALA A 300 12.61 9.08 7.00
N ASP A 301 11.46 8.42 7.17
CA ASP A 301 10.66 8.47 8.39
C ASP A 301 11.44 7.95 9.61
N LEU A 302 12.20 6.87 9.45
CA LEU A 302 13.08 6.33 10.49
C LEU A 302 14.09 7.36 10.98
N ILE A 303 14.72 8.08 10.05
CA ILE A 303 15.74 9.09 10.37
C ILE A 303 15.10 10.33 11.00
N HIS A 304 13.93 10.76 10.50
CA HIS A 304 13.22 11.93 11.03
C HIS A 304 12.68 11.70 12.45
N HIS A 305 12.11 10.52 12.72
CA HIS A 305 11.56 10.21 14.04
C HIS A 305 12.63 9.89 15.07
N ASP A 306 13.74 9.26 14.65
CA ASP A 306 14.84 8.93 15.55
C ASP A 306 16.21 9.18 14.91
N PRO A 307 16.75 10.42 14.98
CA PRO A 307 18.05 10.74 14.38
C PRO A 307 19.22 9.91 14.92
N LEU A 308 19.10 9.35 16.13
CA LEU A 308 20.11 8.50 16.74
C LEU A 308 20.16 7.09 16.12
N SER A 309 19.08 6.65 15.47
CA SER A 309 19.01 5.36 14.79
C SER A 309 19.95 5.25 13.59
N TYR A 310 20.44 6.38 13.06
CA TYR A 310 21.31 6.42 11.88
C TYR A 310 22.51 5.48 12.00
N ARG A 311 23.14 5.36 13.18
CA ARG A 311 24.27 4.44 13.39
C ARG A 311 23.88 3.00 13.11
N THR A 312 22.77 2.54 13.68
CA THR A 312 22.26 1.17 13.47
C THR A 312 21.82 0.93 12.02
N LEU A 313 21.26 1.95 11.35
CA LEU A 313 20.91 1.90 9.94
C LEU A 313 22.16 1.76 9.06
N ASP A 314 23.22 2.51 9.38
CA ASP A 314 24.49 2.49 8.66
C ASP A 314 25.23 1.16 8.86
N GLU A 315 25.24 0.62 10.09
CA GLU A 315 25.78 -0.71 10.42
C GLU A 315 25.03 -1.84 9.68
N ALA A 316 23.71 -1.72 9.53
CA ALA A 316 22.93 -2.64 8.69
C ALA A 316 23.27 -2.52 7.19
N GLY A 317 23.96 -1.45 6.77
CA GLY A 317 24.30 -1.15 5.39
C GLY A 317 23.13 -0.64 4.56
N LEU A 318 22.08 -0.13 5.22
CA LEU A 318 20.86 0.29 4.54
C LEU A 318 21.05 1.56 3.68
N PRO A 319 21.71 2.63 4.17
CA PRO A 319 22.04 3.80 3.35
C PRO A 319 22.84 3.41 2.10
N GLN A 320 23.80 2.50 2.24
CA GLN A 320 24.63 2.06 1.12
C GLN A 320 23.81 1.32 0.07
N ALA A 321 22.93 0.40 0.48
CA ALA A 321 22.07 -0.33 -0.45
C ALA A 321 21.12 0.59 -1.24
N PHE A 322 20.56 1.62 -0.60
CA PHE A 322 19.78 2.65 -1.30
C PHE A 322 20.63 3.38 -2.36
N LEU A 323 21.82 3.86 -1.97
CA LEU A 323 22.70 4.60 -2.86
C LEU A 323 23.20 3.75 -4.04
N ASP A 324 23.50 2.47 -3.80
CA ASP A 324 23.89 1.52 -4.84
C ASP A 324 22.73 1.27 -5.82
N SER A 325 21.50 1.14 -5.31
CA SER A 325 20.31 1.01 -6.17
C SER A 325 20.08 2.26 -7.02
N VAL A 326 20.31 3.46 -6.47
CA VAL A 326 20.19 4.74 -7.20
C VAL A 326 21.30 4.87 -8.24
N ALA A 327 22.53 4.50 -7.90
CA ALA A 327 23.68 4.52 -8.80
C ALA A 327 23.56 3.52 -9.95
N ALA A 328 22.93 2.36 -9.72
CA ALA A 328 22.62 1.36 -10.74
C ALA A 328 21.50 1.77 -11.72
N GLY A 329 20.91 2.95 -11.53
CA GLY A 329 19.83 3.50 -12.33
C GLY A 329 18.48 3.35 -11.62
N VAL A 330 17.85 4.49 -11.33
CA VAL A 330 16.54 4.57 -10.67
C VAL A 330 15.46 3.90 -11.53
N ILE A 331 14.56 3.16 -10.90
CA ILE A 331 13.45 2.50 -11.61
C ILE A 331 12.61 3.55 -12.34
N VAL A 332 12.21 3.25 -13.58
CA VAL A 332 11.35 4.12 -14.38
C VAL A 332 9.92 4.07 -13.84
N SER A 333 9.66 4.82 -12.78
CA SER A 333 8.37 4.93 -12.09
C SER A 333 8.23 6.33 -11.51
N MET A 334 7.03 6.91 -11.55
CA MET A 334 6.75 8.26 -11.04
C MET A 334 7.13 8.37 -9.55
N GLU A 335 6.78 7.36 -8.76
CA GLU A 335 7.02 7.31 -7.33
C GLU A 335 8.51 7.12 -7.03
N ALA A 336 9.20 6.26 -7.79
CA ALA A 336 10.61 5.97 -7.55
C ALA A 336 11.49 7.20 -7.83
N VAL A 337 11.24 7.94 -8.92
CA VAL A 337 12.00 9.15 -9.22
C VAL A 337 11.72 10.26 -8.19
N ALA A 338 10.46 10.42 -7.78
CA ALA A 338 10.05 11.44 -6.82
C ALA A 338 10.56 11.18 -5.39
N ALA A 339 10.79 9.92 -5.00
CA ALA A 339 11.26 9.58 -3.65
C ALA A 339 12.75 9.88 -3.43
N VAL A 340 13.59 9.86 -4.49
CA VAL A 340 15.06 9.96 -4.35
C VAL A 340 15.52 11.25 -3.65
N PRO A 341 15.06 12.46 -4.02
CA PRO A 341 15.54 13.68 -3.38
C PRO A 341 15.28 13.72 -1.88
N ASN A 342 14.07 13.35 -1.45
CA ASN A 342 13.67 13.37 -0.04
C ASN A 342 14.53 12.39 0.78
N THR A 343 14.73 11.16 0.29
CA THR A 343 15.55 10.18 1.00
C THR A 343 17.03 10.60 1.05
N LEU A 344 17.58 11.21 -0.02
CA LEU A 344 18.92 11.77 0.02
C LEU A 344 19.04 12.89 1.05
N MET A 345 18.03 13.76 1.16
CA MET A 345 17.99 14.83 2.14
C MET A 345 17.97 14.28 3.56
N ALA A 346 17.12 13.29 3.83
CA ALA A 346 17.05 12.61 5.12
C ALA A 346 18.39 11.97 5.50
N LEU A 347 19.05 11.26 4.58
CA LEU A 347 20.39 10.72 4.81
C LEU A 347 21.43 11.81 5.14
N CYS A 348 21.30 12.99 4.53
CA CYS A 348 22.21 14.10 4.77
C CYS A 348 22.00 14.83 6.11
N LEU A 349 20.94 14.52 6.86
CA LEU A 349 20.76 15.02 8.23
C LEU A 349 21.85 14.52 9.19
N ASN A 350 22.54 13.43 8.83
CA ASN A 350 23.69 12.90 9.54
C ASN A 350 24.99 13.19 8.76
N SER A 351 26.07 13.55 9.47
CA SER A 351 27.38 13.82 8.85
C SER A 351 27.97 12.61 8.11
N GLY A 352 27.81 11.40 8.65
CA GLY A 352 28.23 10.16 7.99
C GLY A 352 27.42 9.89 6.72
N GLY A 353 26.12 10.17 6.74
CA GLY A 353 25.26 10.04 5.58
C GLY A 353 25.57 11.06 4.49
N LEU A 354 25.82 12.32 4.87
CA LEU A 354 26.26 13.37 3.93
C LEU A 354 27.54 12.96 3.19
N GLU A 355 28.57 12.49 3.91
CA GLU A 355 29.82 12.07 3.29
C GLU A 355 29.64 10.84 2.38
N ARG A 356 28.74 9.92 2.74
CA ARG A 356 28.38 8.77 1.89
C ARG A 356 27.67 9.21 0.60
N VAL A 357 26.74 10.15 0.69
CA VAL A 357 26.04 10.73 -0.48
C VAL A 357 27.03 11.42 -1.42
N LYS A 358 27.98 12.20 -0.88
CA LYS A 358 29.05 12.82 -1.67
C LYS A 358 29.91 11.76 -2.37
N ARG A 359 30.40 10.77 -1.63
CA ARG A 359 31.29 9.72 -2.15
C ARG A 359 30.65 8.87 -3.24
N SER A 360 29.37 8.53 -3.09
CA SER A 360 28.61 7.74 -4.07
C SER A 360 28.26 8.54 -5.33
N LYS A 361 28.43 9.87 -5.33
CA LYS A 361 28.01 10.76 -6.41
C LYS A 361 26.53 10.58 -6.76
N ALA A 362 25.69 10.38 -5.74
CA ALA A 362 24.28 10.01 -5.89
C ALA A 362 23.49 10.94 -6.81
N LEU A 363 23.78 12.24 -6.79
CA LEU A 363 23.13 13.25 -7.64
C LEU A 363 23.28 12.98 -9.15
N ARG A 364 24.27 12.17 -9.56
CA ARG A 364 24.43 11.80 -10.98
C ARG A 364 23.26 10.99 -11.52
N CYS A 365 22.46 10.34 -10.67
CA CYS A 365 21.26 9.63 -11.10
C CYS A 365 20.22 10.55 -11.76
N PHE A 366 20.21 11.85 -11.43
CA PHE A 366 19.25 12.80 -11.98
C PHE A 366 19.55 13.17 -13.45
N VAL A 367 20.80 13.06 -13.90
CA VAL A 367 21.19 13.34 -15.28
C VAL A 367 20.41 12.46 -16.28
N PRO A 368 20.43 11.11 -16.18
CA PRO A 368 19.63 10.27 -17.06
C PRO A 368 18.12 10.43 -16.83
N ILE A 369 17.66 10.76 -15.61
CA ILE A 369 16.24 11.02 -15.34
C ILE A 369 15.74 12.20 -16.20
N PHE A 370 16.49 13.31 -16.25
CA PHE A 370 16.08 14.49 -17.02
C PHE A 370 16.42 14.43 -18.51
N SER A 371 17.43 13.65 -18.89
CA SER A 371 17.97 13.68 -20.26
C SER A 371 17.54 12.51 -21.12
N SER A 372 17.02 11.41 -20.54
CA SER A 372 16.70 10.19 -21.27
C SER A 372 15.21 10.05 -21.57
N LYS A 373 14.88 9.67 -22.82
CA LYS A 373 13.50 9.42 -23.27
C LYS A 373 12.77 8.36 -22.45
N GLN A 374 13.51 7.42 -21.83
CA GLN A 374 12.89 6.34 -21.03
C GLN A 374 12.13 6.87 -19.81
N TYR A 375 12.56 8.00 -19.22
CA TYR A 375 11.93 8.58 -18.03
C TYR A 375 10.78 9.53 -18.35
N VAL A 376 10.49 9.81 -19.64
CA VAL A 376 9.42 10.75 -20.02
C VAL A 376 8.09 10.36 -19.39
N LYS A 377 7.72 9.08 -19.41
CA LYS A 377 6.49 8.59 -18.74
C LYS A 377 6.54 8.76 -17.23
N ALA A 378 7.70 8.54 -16.60
CA ALA A 378 7.89 8.70 -15.17
C ALA A 378 7.90 10.17 -14.72
N LEU A 379 8.02 11.12 -15.66
CA LEU A 379 7.99 12.57 -15.41
C LEU A 379 6.69 13.22 -15.91
N GLN A 380 5.66 12.44 -16.24
CA GLN A 380 4.35 13.00 -16.61
C GLN A 380 3.57 13.45 -15.36
N GLY A 381 2.81 14.53 -15.52
CA GLY A 381 1.91 15.05 -14.49
C GLY A 381 2.65 15.59 -13.26
N GLU A 382 2.12 15.27 -12.07
CA GLU A 382 2.61 15.82 -10.80
C GLU A 382 4.01 15.31 -10.42
N SER A 383 4.45 14.18 -10.95
CA SER A 383 5.76 13.58 -10.65
C SER A 383 6.94 14.53 -10.93
N ALA A 384 6.88 15.29 -12.02
CA ALA A 384 7.89 16.28 -12.35
C ALA A 384 7.90 17.46 -11.35
N VAL A 385 6.72 17.87 -10.88
CA VAL A 385 6.56 18.93 -9.87
C VAL A 385 7.16 18.48 -8.53
N VAL A 386 6.82 17.26 -8.08
CA VAL A 386 7.33 16.70 -6.83
C VAL A 386 8.84 16.49 -6.89
N LEU A 387 9.36 15.96 -8.00
CA LEU A 387 10.81 15.80 -8.19
C LEU A 387 11.53 17.16 -8.19
N GLY A 388 11.00 18.15 -8.91
CA GLY A 388 11.57 19.50 -8.96
C GLY A 388 11.60 20.17 -7.59
N ALA A 389 10.49 20.13 -6.85
CA ALA A 389 10.40 20.64 -5.49
C ALA A 389 11.35 19.92 -4.54
N GLY A 390 11.42 18.58 -4.62
CA GLY A 390 12.33 17.78 -3.79
C GLY A 390 13.81 18.07 -4.08
N MET A 391 14.16 18.36 -5.33
CA MET A 391 15.53 18.76 -5.69
C MET A 391 15.89 20.16 -5.18
N ASP A 392 14.98 21.11 -5.34
CA ASP A 392 15.14 22.47 -4.81
C ASP A 392 15.32 22.44 -3.29
N GLU A 393 14.49 21.66 -2.58
CA GLU A 393 14.60 21.46 -1.14
C GLU A 393 15.94 20.79 -0.75
N LEU A 394 16.36 19.73 -1.47
CA LEU A 394 17.62 19.05 -1.21
C LEU A 394 18.81 20.01 -1.31
N LEU A 395 18.86 20.83 -2.36
CA LEU A 395 19.96 21.76 -2.60
C LEU A 395 19.88 23.00 -1.71
N ARG A 396 18.68 23.37 -1.24
CA ARG A 396 18.46 24.42 -0.24
C ARG A 396 18.99 24.01 1.12
N HIS A 397 18.63 22.82 1.59
CA HIS A 397 18.95 22.33 2.93
C HIS A 397 20.33 21.67 3.03
N VAL A 398 20.87 21.16 1.92
CA VAL A 398 22.18 20.50 1.87
C VAL A 398 23.11 21.22 0.89
N PRO A 399 23.55 22.45 1.19
CA PRO A 399 24.36 23.26 0.28
C PRO A 399 25.71 22.61 -0.06
N GLN A 400 26.22 21.70 0.76
CA GLN A 400 27.46 20.96 0.53
C GLN A 400 27.38 19.98 -0.65
N LEU A 401 26.19 19.73 -1.20
CA LEU A 401 26.00 18.94 -2.42
C LEU A 401 26.02 19.79 -3.69
N ARG A 402 26.08 21.12 -3.58
CA ARG A 402 26.14 22.01 -4.74
C ARG A 402 27.49 21.88 -5.47
N PRO A 403 27.53 22.02 -6.81
CA PRO A 403 28.78 22.02 -7.54
C PRO A 403 29.70 23.14 -7.05
N GLY A 404 30.89 22.78 -6.54
CA GLY A 404 31.91 23.75 -6.08
C GLY A 404 31.89 24.08 -4.58
N ALA A 405 31.09 23.37 -3.78
CA ALA A 405 31.15 23.42 -2.31
C ALA A 405 32.26 22.53 -1.72
#